data_AF-A0A3A5VS16-F1
#
_entry.id   AF-A0A3A5VS16-F1
#
_cell.length_a   1.000
_cell.length_b   1.000
_cell.length_c   1.000
_cell.angle_alpha   90.00
_cell.angle_beta   90.00
_cell.angle_gamma   90.00
#
_symmetry.space_group_name_H-M   'P 1'
#
loop_
_entity.id
_entity.type
_entity.pdbx_description
1 polymer ?
#
loop_
_entity_poly.entity_id
_entity_poly.type
_entity_poly.pdbx_seq_one_letter_code
_entity_poly.pdbx_strand_id
1 'polypeptide(L)' 'MVEAWLEELMVTYNQESYASRDSYTAQIHLPGHLFEKLVWWALQALPDEILVGMDINSEAPHNQEVELKFRGSEHTEGLF' A
#
# COMPACT_ATOMS: atom_id res chain seq x y z
N MET A 1 -6.79 -12.83 7.53
CA MET A 1 -6.19 -12.56 8.85
C MET A 1 -4.70 -12.72 8.67
N VAL A 2 -3.92 -11.69 8.95
CA VAL A 2 -2.45 -11.73 8.96
C VAL A 2 -1.96 -11.82 10.41
N GLU A 3 -0.66 -12.01 10.62
CA GLU A 3 -0.06 -12.00 11.95
C GLU A 3 -0.25 -10.66 12.67
N ALA A 4 -0.38 -10.68 14.01
CA ALA A 4 -0.71 -9.49 14.80
C ALA A 4 0.33 -8.36 14.67
N TRP A 5 1.62 -8.71 14.58
CA TRP A 5 2.70 -7.73 14.38
C TRP A 5 2.56 -7.00 13.03
N LEU A 6 2.03 -7.67 12.00
CA LEU A 6 1.83 -7.08 10.69
C LEU A 6 0.61 -6.17 10.69
N GLU A 7 -0.45 -6.54 11.41
CA GLU A 7 -1.62 -5.67 11.59
C GLU A 7 -1.23 -4.33 12.23
N GLU A 8 -0.41 -4.36 13.29
CA GLU A 8 0.10 -3.15 13.95
C GLU A 8 0.94 -2.27 13.01
N LEU A 9 1.81 -2.89 12.20
CA LEU A 9 2.58 -2.17 11.19
C LEU A 9 1.69 -1.56 10.11
N MET A 10 0.70 -2.29 9.61
CA MET A 10 -0.24 -1.80 8.60
C MET A 10 -1.08 -0.64 9.14
N VAL A 11 -1.51 -0.70 10.41
CA VAL A 11 -2.23 0.40 11.06
C VAL A 11 -1.35 1.64 11.15
N THR A 12 -0.10 1.49 11.61
CA THR A 12 0.86 2.59 11.69
C THR A 12 1.12 3.21 10.30
N TYR A 13 1.39 2.38 9.31
CA TYR A 13 1.62 2.82 7.93
C TYR A 13 0.42 3.60 7.38
N ASN A 14 -0.81 3.10 7.61
CA ASN A 14 -2.02 3.78 7.14
C ASN A 14 -2.26 5.10 7.88
N GLN A 15 -1.92 5.20 9.17
CA GLN A 15 -2.02 6.46 9.92
C GLN A 15 -1.06 7.51 9.36
N GLU A 16 0.20 7.13 9.11
CA GLU A 16 1.20 8.01 8.50
C GLU A 16 0.81 8.40 7.07
N SER A 17 0.34 7.44 6.27
CA SER A 17 -0.15 7.69 4.91
C SER A 17 -1.31 8.67 4.91
N TYR A 18 -2.27 8.53 5.83
CA TYR A 18 -3.40 9.45 5.98
C TYR A 18 -2.96 10.85 6.41
N ALA A 19 -2.01 10.96 7.34
CA ALA A 19 -1.47 12.23 7.81
C ALA A 19 -0.72 12.98 6.69
N SER A 20 0.00 12.24 5.84
CA SER A 20 0.80 12.78 4.73
C SER A 20 0.05 12.81 3.39
N ARG A 21 -1.25 12.51 3.36
CA ARG A 21 -2.01 12.31 2.10
C ARG A 21 -1.91 13.47 1.12
N ASP A 22 -1.84 14.71 1.62
CA ASP A 22 -1.73 15.93 0.83
C ASP A 22 -0.40 16.03 0.07
N SER A 23 0.60 15.20 0.40
CA SER A 23 1.88 15.12 -0.30
C SER A 23 1.95 14.05 -1.39
N TYR A 24 0.93 13.21 -1.54
CA TYR A 24 0.94 12.10 -2.51
C TYR A 24 0.11 12.41 -3.75
N THR A 25 0.74 12.26 -4.91
CA THR A 25 0.06 12.45 -6.20
C THR A 25 -0.87 11.28 -6.56
N ALA A 26 -0.62 10.10 -6.00
CA ALA A 26 -1.42 8.91 -6.25
C ALA A 26 -1.35 7.93 -5.05
N GLN A 27 -2.24 6.94 -5.05
CA GLN A 27 -2.38 5.94 -4.00
C GLN A 27 -2.22 4.54 -4.56
N ILE A 28 -1.63 3.64 -3.78
CA ILE A 28 -1.59 2.20 -4.08
C ILE A 28 -2.25 1.48 -2.91
N HIS A 29 -3.32 0.74 -3.18
CA HIS A 29 -4.03 -0.03 -2.15
C HIS A 29 -3.53 -1.47 -2.17
N LEU A 30 -2.91 -1.90 -1.08
CA LEU A 30 -2.29 -3.22 -0.96
C LEU A 30 -3.06 -4.09 0.03
N PRO A 31 -3.50 -5.30 -0.35
CA PRO A 31 -3.99 -6.28 0.61
C PRO A 31 -2.90 -6.67 1.61
N GLY A 32 -3.25 -6.86 2.89
CA GLY A 32 -2.27 -7.18 3.93
C GLY A 32 -1.44 -8.43 3.66
N HIS A 33 -2.03 -9.46 3.05
CA HIS A 33 -1.31 -10.68 2.67
C HIS A 33 -0.28 -10.46 1.55
N LEU A 34 -0.46 -9.43 0.71
CA LEU A 34 0.54 -9.04 -0.28
C LEU A 34 1.67 -8.26 0.38
N PHE A 35 1.33 -7.33 1.28
CA PHE A 35 2.31 -6.60 2.08
C PHE A 35 3.19 -7.55 2.91
N GLU A 36 2.60 -8.59 3.51
CA GLU A 36 3.32 -9.65 4.21
C GLU A 36 4.40 -10.30 3.33
N LYS A 37 4.04 -10.66 2.10
CA LYS A 37 4.99 -11.26 1.13
C LYS A 37 6.11 -10.30 0.80
N LEU A 38 5.82 -9.01 0.59
CA LEU A 38 6.83 -8.00 0.32
C LEU A 38 7.84 -7.91 1.46
N VAL A 39 7.36 -7.87 2.71
CA VAL A 39 8.24 -7.85 3.90
C VAL A 39 9.10 -9.10 3.96
N TRP A 40 8.52 -10.29 3.78
CA TRP A 40 9.29 -11.53 3.81
C TRP A 40 10.31 -11.63 2.68
N TRP A 41 9.95 -11.23 1.46
CA TRP A 41 10.89 -11.18 0.34
C TRP A 41 12.03 -10.22 0.61
N ALA A 42 11.75 -9.04 1.16
CA ALA A 42 12.79 -8.08 1.53
C ALA A 42 13.74 -8.65 2.59
N LEU A 43 13.23 -9.35 3.60
CA LEU A 43 14.03 -9.99 4.64
C LEU A 43 14.86 -11.19 4.15
N GLN A 44 14.42 -11.84 3.06
CA GLN A 44 15.09 -13.02 2.48
C GLN A 44 16.02 -12.67 1.32
N ALA A 45 15.93 -11.45 0.79
CA ALA A 45 16.65 -11.07 -0.40
C ALA A 45 18.15 -10.88 -0.13
N LEU A 46 18.94 -11.44 -1.05
CA LEU A 46 20.34 -11.13 -1.25
C LEU A 46 20.51 -10.89 -2.76
N PRO A 47 20.83 -9.67 -3.22
CA PRO A 47 21.31 -8.50 -2.45
C PRO A 47 20.21 -7.71 -1.71
N ASP A 48 20.62 -6.69 -0.93
CA ASP A 48 19.83 -5.87 0.01
C ASP A 48 18.59 -5.12 -0.57
N GLU A 49 18.32 -5.26 -1.86
CA GLU A 49 17.20 -4.63 -2.55
C GLU A 49 16.44 -5.66 -3.39
N ILE A 50 15.12 -5.53 -3.43
CA ILE A 50 14.25 -6.31 -4.31
C ILE A 50 13.56 -5.41 -5.32
N LEU A 51 13.45 -5.89 -6.55
CA LEU A 51 12.56 -5.31 -7.56
C LEU A 51 11.33 -6.20 -7.69
N VAL A 52 10.15 -5.63 -7.45
CA VAL A 52 8.88 -6.33 -7.51
C VAL A 52 8.01 -5.72 -8.60
N GLY A 53 7.69 -6.53 -9.62
CA GLY A 53 6.64 -6.20 -10.58
C GLY A 53 5.26 -6.48 -9.98
N MET A 54 4.32 -5.55 -10.14
CA MET A 54 2.96 -5.67 -9.62
C MET A 54 1.94 -5.50 -10.73
N ASP A 55 1.13 -6.53 -10.95
CA ASP A 55 -0.01 -6.45 -11.86
C ASP A 55 -1.28 -6.09 -11.08
N ILE A 56 -1.96 -5.05 -11.53
CA ILE A 56 -3.21 -4.60 -10.92
C ILE A 56 -4.33 -5.52 -11.41
N ASN A 57 -5.05 -6.13 -10.48
CA ASN A 57 -6.29 -6.83 -10.79
C ASN A 57 -7.44 -5.81 -10.91
N SER A 58 -7.79 -5.41 -12.13
CA SER A 58 -8.88 -4.47 -12.40
C SER A 58 -10.27 -4.98 -12.00
N GLU A 59 -10.43 -6.29 -11.75
CA GLU A 59 -11.69 -6.88 -11.29
C GLU A 59 -11.78 -6.98 -9.77
N ALA A 60 -10.69 -6.70 -9.04
CA ALA A 60 -10.73 -6.68 -7.60
C ALA A 60 -11.67 -5.58 -7.11
N PRO A 61 -12.50 -5.83 -6.08
CA PRO A 61 -13.41 -4.82 -5.56
C PRO A 61 -12.61 -3.66 -5.01
N HIS A 62 -12.79 -2.49 -5.62
CA HIS A 62 -12.15 -1.25 -5.17
C HIS A 62 -13.01 -0.57 -4.10
N ASN A 63 -12.37 -0.17 -2.99
CA ASN A 63 -13.06 0.51 -1.91
C ASN A 63 -12.97 2.03 -2.10
N GLN A 64 -13.99 2.60 -2.75
CA GLN A 64 -14.08 4.03 -3.04
C GLN A 64 -14.08 4.90 -1.77
N GLU A 65 -14.63 4.43 -0.65
CA GLU A 65 -14.64 5.18 0.60
C GLU A 65 -13.21 5.41 1.12
N VAL A 66 -12.38 4.37 1.04
CA VAL A 66 -10.97 4.45 1.43
C VAL A 66 -10.20 5.36 0.47
N GLU A 67 -10.41 5.22 -0.84
CA GLU A 67 -9.75 6.07 -1.83
C GLU A 67 -10.01 7.55 -1.59
N LEU A 68 -11.28 7.93 -1.41
CA LEU A 68 -11.68 9.32 -1.17
C LEU A 68 -11.09 9.84 0.13
N LYS A 69 -11.08 9.02 1.18
CA LYS A 69 -10.53 9.39 2.49
C LYS A 69 -9.02 9.63 2.47
N PHE A 70 -8.29 8.87 1.67
CA PHE A 70 -6.83 8.97 1.54
C PHE A 70 -6.39 9.88 0.40
N ARG A 71 -7.33 10.53 -0.31
CA ARG A 71 -7.00 11.48 -1.38
C ARG A 71 -6.58 12.81 -0.77
N GLY A 72 -5.40 13.29 -1.19
CA GLY A 72 -4.88 14.61 -0.82
C GLY A 72 -5.05 15.66 -1.92
N SER A 73 -4.64 16.89 -1.62
CA SER A 73 -4.72 18.03 -2.56
C SER A 73 -3.90 17.85 -3.83
N GLU A 74 -2.76 17.18 -3.76
CA GLU A 74 -1.84 16.97 -4.89
C GLU A 74 -2.23 15.78 -5.79
N HIS A 75 -3.39 15.16 -5.55
CA HIS A 75 -3.85 14.02 -6.32
C HIS A 75 -4.01 14.33 -7.82
N THR A 76 -3.49 13.45 -8.67
CA THR A 76 -3.66 13.53 -10.13
C THR A 76 -4.34 12.26 -10.65
N GLU A 77 -5.35 12.45 -11.50
CA GLU A 77 -6.07 11.35 -12.13
C GLU A 77 -5.24 10.70 -13.25
N GLY A 78 -5.38 9.38 -13.43
CA GLY A 78 -4.79 8.64 -14.55
C GLY A 78 -3.29 8.37 -14.45
N LEU A 79 -2.71 8.37 -13.25
CA LEU A 79 -1.29 8.03 -13.03
C LEU A 79 -1.00 6.52 -13.06
N PHE A 80 -2.02 5.68 -12.91
CA PHE A 80 -1.92 4.21 -12.92
C PHE A 80 -3.17 3.61 -13.57
#